data_AF-A0A811N5Y9-F1
#
_entry.id   AF-A0A811N5Y9-F1
#
_cell.length_a   1.000
_cell.length_b   1.000
_cell.length_c   1.000
_cell.angle_alpha   90.00
_cell.angle_beta   90.00
_cell.angle_gamma   90.00
#
_symmetry.space_group_name_H-M   'P 1'
#
loop_
_entity.id
_entity.type
_entity.pdbx_description
1 polymer ?
#
loop_
_entity_poly.entity_id
_entity_poly.type
_entity_poly.pdbx_seq_one_letter_code
_entity_poly.pdbx_strand_id
1 'polypeptide(L)'
;MGGFTADTVVCVTGGSGYLGSWLVRKLLGRGCVVHATLRSLADEKKTGLLRALPGAAERLRLFEADMYDADTFEPAIAGCHFVFLVATPLAHDLTSTKYKNTTEAAVDAVRIILRQCERSGTVKRVIQTASVTAASPLKEDGSGYKDFANESNWTPLNLSYEFSNAHLDDYVWSKSLSEKELLSYNDESSKDQARPLEVVTLACALVGGDTIQTYLWSSIPVIVAPLTGQAIYHNALLFLQALLGSVPLAHIEDVCEAHVFCMEQASMAGRFLCAAGHPNMRDIVDHFAAKHPDLKVQLTEVTGEGVRIVPNTSKLEDLGFRFKYGVEETLDCSVEEAFFDYAKHCKILLDTLYRLLSEALGLNPSYLIDIECNRSQMILFHYYPPCLEPEVAIGTTQHSDTGFLTVLLQDEIGGLQVLQDDQWIDVPPTPGAFIVNIGDLMQMMSNDKFRSAEHRVVAKKAGPRVSVACFTSHSDSTRMYGPIKELLYDECPPLYRETLAKDYIAHYYSVGLGRKKAIYDFRL
;
A
#
# COMPACT_ATOMS: atom_id res chain seq x y z
N MET A 1 -28.10 2.04 21.07
CA MET A 1 -27.33 2.59 19.94
C MET A 1 -27.70 4.06 19.80
N GLY A 2 -26.97 4.95 20.47
CA GLY A 2 -27.12 6.39 20.28
C GLY A 2 -26.28 6.80 19.08
N GLY A 3 -26.91 6.99 17.92
CA GLY A 3 -26.23 7.52 16.74
C GLY A 3 -25.82 8.97 17.02
N PHE A 4 -24.56 9.31 16.75
CA PHE A 4 -24.10 10.69 16.82
C PHE A 4 -24.87 11.57 15.84
N THR A 5 -25.16 12.79 16.25
CA THR A 5 -25.82 13.79 15.42
C THR A 5 -24.88 14.23 14.30
N ALA A 6 -25.46 14.66 13.17
CA ALA A 6 -24.77 15.14 11.97
C ALA A 6 -23.81 16.34 12.17
N ASP A 7 -23.59 16.77 13.43
CA ASP A 7 -22.82 17.96 13.82
C ASP A 7 -21.51 17.61 14.57
N THR A 8 -21.11 16.34 14.65
CA THR A 8 -19.87 15.98 15.35
C THR A 8 -18.65 16.36 14.51
N VAL A 9 -17.95 17.42 14.95
CA VAL A 9 -16.66 17.85 14.39
C VAL A 9 -15.49 17.13 15.07
N VAL A 10 -14.57 16.59 14.28
CA VAL A 10 -13.39 15.86 14.75
C VAL A 10 -12.12 16.31 14.03
N CYS A 11 -10.98 16.30 14.72
CA CYS A 11 -9.68 16.54 14.13
C CYS A 11 -8.91 15.22 13.97
N VAL A 12 -8.37 14.93 12.79
CA VAL A 12 -7.46 13.80 12.53
C VAL A 12 -6.12 14.35 12.10
N THR A 13 -5.09 14.17 12.95
CA THR A 13 -3.74 14.61 12.59
C THR A 13 -3.10 13.65 11.61
N GLY A 14 -2.32 14.14 10.65
CA GLY A 14 -1.63 13.26 9.69
C GLY A 14 -2.61 12.49 8.79
N GLY A 15 -3.68 13.14 8.36
CA GLY A 15 -4.81 12.54 7.64
C GLY A 15 -4.43 11.86 6.32
N SER A 16 -3.25 12.12 5.76
CA SER A 16 -2.75 11.47 4.54
C SER A 16 -1.93 10.20 4.77
N GLY A 17 -1.63 9.83 6.02
CA GLY A 17 -0.94 8.58 6.33
C GLY A 17 -1.86 7.37 6.16
N TYR A 18 -1.31 6.16 6.14
CA TYR A 18 -2.09 4.91 5.97
C TYR A 18 -3.30 4.86 6.90
N LEU A 19 -3.07 4.85 8.21
CA LEU A 19 -4.14 4.88 9.21
C LEU A 19 -4.98 6.17 9.14
N GLY A 20 -4.34 7.33 8.98
CA GLY A 20 -5.01 8.62 8.93
C GLY A 20 -6.09 8.68 7.85
N SER A 21 -5.76 8.24 6.62
CA SER A 21 -6.69 8.34 5.49
C SER A 21 -7.88 7.38 5.61
N TRP A 22 -7.65 6.18 6.15
CA TRP A 22 -8.72 5.23 6.44
C TRP A 22 -9.63 5.72 7.57
N LEU A 23 -9.06 6.33 8.61
CA LEU A 23 -9.83 6.92 9.70
C LEU A 23 -10.67 8.10 9.21
N VAL A 24 -10.11 8.98 8.36
CA VAL A 24 -10.86 10.06 7.70
C VAL A 24 -12.03 9.48 6.89
N ARG A 25 -11.78 8.46 6.05
CA ARG A 25 -12.83 7.77 5.28
C ARG A 25 -13.95 7.24 6.18
N LYS A 26 -13.59 6.57 7.27
CA LYS A 26 -14.55 5.98 8.21
C LYS A 26 -15.38 7.06 8.92
N LEU A 27 -14.75 8.13 9.40
CA LEU A 27 -15.42 9.24 10.08
C LEU A 27 -16.37 10.01 9.14
N LEU A 28 -15.97 10.25 7.89
CA LEU A 28 -16.85 10.84 6.86
C LEU A 28 -18.06 9.94 6.56
N GLY A 29 -17.84 8.62 6.54
CA GLY A 29 -18.90 7.61 6.40
C GLY A 29 -19.86 7.55 7.60
N ARG A 30 -19.40 7.94 8.80
CA ARG A 30 -20.22 8.13 10.00
C ARG A 30 -20.97 9.48 10.03
N GLY A 31 -20.76 10.32 9.02
CA GLY A 31 -21.41 11.63 8.92
C GLY A 31 -20.73 12.74 9.72
N CYS A 32 -19.52 12.51 10.27
CA CYS A 32 -18.77 13.53 10.99
C CYS A 32 -18.22 14.60 10.04
N VAL A 33 -18.04 15.82 10.55
CA VAL A 33 -17.20 16.84 9.92
C VAL A 33 -15.76 16.59 10.33
N VAL A 34 -14.88 16.35 9.37
CA VAL A 34 -13.49 15.95 9.62
C VAL A 34 -12.54 17.09 9.27
N HIS A 35 -11.83 17.59 10.27
CA HIS A 35 -10.66 18.44 10.10
C HIS A 35 -9.43 17.54 9.97
N ALA A 36 -8.90 17.37 8.77
CA ALA A 36 -7.72 16.54 8.53
C ALA A 36 -6.47 17.42 8.38
N THR A 37 -5.41 17.13 9.13
CA THR A 37 -4.15 17.87 9.02
C THR A 37 -3.11 17.15 8.17
N LEU A 38 -2.34 17.92 7.39
CA LEU A 38 -1.21 17.46 6.58
C LEU A 38 -0.06 18.46 6.70
N ARG A 39 1.17 18.00 6.49
CA ARG A 39 2.35 18.91 6.50
C ARG A 39 2.34 19.94 5.39
N SER A 40 1.75 19.60 4.24
CA SER A 40 1.64 20.53 3.11
C SER A 40 0.36 20.29 2.35
N LEU A 41 -0.43 21.34 2.15
CA LEU A 41 -1.64 21.30 1.32
C LEU A 41 -1.35 21.34 -0.18
N ALA A 42 -0.12 21.66 -0.57
CA ALA A 42 0.34 21.68 -1.95
C ALA A 42 0.62 20.26 -2.52
N ASP A 43 0.69 19.24 -1.68
CA ASP A 43 0.89 17.85 -2.10
C ASP A 43 -0.42 17.25 -2.62
N GLU A 44 -0.72 17.50 -3.90
CA GLU A 44 -1.95 17.04 -4.56
C GLU A 44 -2.12 15.52 -4.58
N LYS A 45 -1.04 14.74 -4.47
CA LYS A 45 -1.16 13.27 -4.34
C LYS A 45 -1.82 12.89 -3.02
N LYS A 46 -1.54 13.63 -1.95
CA LYS A 46 -2.10 13.40 -0.60
C LYS A 46 -3.44 14.10 -0.41
N THR A 47 -3.55 15.35 -0.82
CA THR A 47 -4.80 16.12 -0.66
C THR A 47 -5.88 15.66 -1.64
N GLY A 48 -5.51 15.33 -2.88
CA GLY A 48 -6.42 14.78 -3.89
C GLY A 48 -7.06 13.46 -3.45
N LEU A 49 -6.27 12.56 -2.85
CA LEU A 49 -6.79 11.31 -2.27
C LEU A 49 -7.91 11.58 -1.25
N LEU A 50 -7.68 12.50 -0.31
CA LEU A 50 -8.67 12.80 0.74
C LEU A 50 -9.91 13.50 0.18
N ARG A 51 -9.74 14.41 -0.78
CA ARG A 51 -10.86 15.09 -1.46
C ARG A 51 -11.73 14.13 -2.28
N ALA A 52 -11.16 13.04 -2.77
CA ALA A 52 -11.88 12.01 -3.51
C ALA A 52 -12.71 11.07 -2.62
N LEU A 53 -12.58 11.14 -1.29
CA LEU A 53 -13.33 10.28 -0.38
C LEU A 53 -14.84 10.60 -0.40
N PRO A 54 -15.72 9.60 -0.29
CA PRO A 54 -17.16 9.83 -0.18
C PRO A 54 -17.51 10.76 0.98
N GLY A 55 -18.28 11.82 0.70
CA GLY A 55 -18.69 12.83 1.69
C GLY A 55 -17.62 13.89 2.00
N ALA A 56 -16.45 13.86 1.36
CA ALA A 56 -15.40 14.84 1.59
C ALA A 56 -15.78 16.24 1.11
N ALA A 57 -16.47 16.35 -0.02
CA ALA A 57 -16.86 17.64 -0.59
C ALA A 57 -17.69 18.51 0.38
N GLU A 58 -18.53 17.88 1.21
CA GLU A 58 -19.38 18.58 2.17
C GLU A 58 -18.76 18.66 3.58
N ARG A 59 -17.98 17.65 3.99
CA ARG A 59 -17.62 17.45 5.41
C ARG A 59 -16.11 17.37 5.69
N LEU A 60 -15.24 17.38 4.69
CA LEU A 60 -13.80 17.39 4.89
C LEU A 60 -13.24 18.82 4.84
N ARG A 61 -12.43 19.18 5.83
CA ARG A 61 -11.65 20.42 5.86
C ARG A 61 -10.18 20.08 6.04
N LEU A 62 -9.33 20.57 5.14
CA LEU A 62 -7.90 20.31 5.17
C LEU A 62 -7.16 21.48 5.83
N PHE A 63 -6.22 21.15 6.71
CA PHE A 63 -5.38 22.12 7.43
C PHE A 63 -3.91 21.77 7.25
N GLU A 64 -3.07 22.79 7.08
CA GLU A 64 -1.62 22.62 7.11
C GLU A 64 -1.14 22.64 8.57
N ALA A 65 -0.47 21.58 9.02
CA ALA A 65 0.11 21.51 10.36
C ALA A 65 1.30 20.53 10.42
N ASP A 66 2.29 20.85 11.24
CA ASP A 66 3.53 20.07 11.41
C ASP A 66 3.82 19.78 12.88
N MET A 67 4.22 18.54 13.20
CA MET A 67 4.64 18.14 14.55
C MET A 67 5.88 18.90 15.04
N TYR A 68 6.72 19.43 14.15
CA TYR A 68 7.86 20.28 14.51
C TYR A 68 7.44 21.72 14.85
N ASP A 69 6.21 22.10 14.47
CA ASP A 69 5.61 23.39 14.80
C ASP A 69 4.17 23.18 15.28
N ALA A 70 4.03 22.57 16.46
CA ALA A 70 2.75 22.12 16.98
C ALA A 70 1.71 23.23 17.21
N ASP A 71 2.13 24.51 17.22
CA ASP A 71 1.21 25.66 17.25
C ASP A 71 0.31 25.73 16.00
N THR A 72 0.77 25.17 14.88
CA THR A 72 0.01 25.09 13.63
C THR A 72 -1.23 24.20 13.68
N PHE A 73 -1.40 23.37 14.72
CA PHE A 73 -2.60 22.53 14.88
C PHE A 73 -3.81 23.28 15.45
N GLU A 74 -3.62 24.43 16.10
CA GLU A 74 -4.68 25.16 16.80
C GLU A 74 -5.91 25.46 15.90
N PRO A 75 -5.75 25.91 14.64
CA PRO A 75 -6.90 26.14 13.74
C PRO A 75 -7.68 24.87 13.41
N ALA A 76 -7.01 23.72 13.32
CA ALA A 76 -7.67 22.45 13.04
C ALA A 76 -8.42 21.91 14.27
N ILE A 77 -7.93 22.20 15.47
CA ILE A 77 -8.54 21.75 16.73
C ILE A 77 -9.75 22.62 17.12
N ALA A 78 -9.76 23.90 16.74
CA ALA A 78 -10.83 24.82 17.07
C ALA A 78 -12.23 24.28 16.69
N GLY A 79 -13.11 24.16 17.69
CA GLY A 79 -14.49 23.67 17.51
C GLY A 79 -14.63 22.15 17.36
N CYS A 80 -13.53 21.39 17.44
CA CYS A 80 -13.59 19.93 17.47
C CYS A 80 -14.10 19.41 18.82
N HIS A 81 -14.85 18.31 18.78
CA HIS A 81 -15.26 17.56 19.97
C HIS A 81 -14.27 16.45 20.32
N PHE A 82 -13.58 15.92 19.32
CA PHE A 82 -12.62 14.84 19.47
C PHE A 82 -11.39 15.11 18.62
N VAL A 83 -10.22 14.73 19.14
CA VAL A 83 -8.96 14.85 18.42
C VAL A 83 -8.27 13.50 18.36
N PHE A 84 -8.09 12.98 17.15
CA PHE A 84 -7.34 11.78 16.84
C PHE A 84 -5.89 12.14 16.51
N LEU A 85 -4.99 11.83 17.43
CA LEU A 85 -3.56 12.06 17.26
C LEU A 85 -2.93 10.84 16.58
N VAL A 86 -2.90 10.88 15.24
CA VAL A 86 -2.33 9.82 14.40
C VAL A 86 -0.94 10.21 13.86
N ALA A 87 -0.71 11.51 13.63
CA ALA A 87 0.57 12.03 13.17
C ALA A 87 1.71 11.70 14.15
N THR A 88 2.83 11.25 13.61
CA THR A 88 4.08 11.06 14.36
C THR A 88 5.25 11.34 13.41
N PRO A 89 6.31 12.03 13.87
CA PRO A 89 7.51 12.21 13.07
C PRO A 89 8.22 10.86 12.91
N LEU A 90 8.41 10.41 11.67
CA LEU A 90 9.13 9.16 11.36
C LEU A 90 10.60 9.41 11.00
N ALA A 91 10.94 10.61 10.55
CA ALA A 91 12.31 11.02 10.24
C ALA A 91 12.61 12.34 10.93
N HIS A 92 13.86 12.50 11.39
CA HIS A 92 14.30 13.76 11.98
C HIS A 92 14.55 14.80 10.89
N ASP A 93 14.08 16.03 11.09
CA ASP A 93 14.46 17.15 10.26
C ASP A 93 15.86 17.64 10.69
N LEU A 94 16.87 17.31 9.90
CA LEU A 94 18.27 17.70 10.14
C LEU A 94 18.50 19.22 10.07
N THR A 95 17.54 19.98 9.54
CA THR A 95 17.59 21.45 9.51
C THR A 95 16.93 22.08 10.74
N SER A 96 16.24 21.29 11.56
CA SER A 96 15.62 21.77 12.78
C SER A 96 16.67 22.18 13.80
N THR A 97 16.58 23.43 14.26
CA THR A 97 17.37 23.92 15.40
C THR A 97 16.60 23.80 16.72
N LYS A 98 15.31 23.43 16.68
CA LYS A 98 14.41 23.42 17.83
C LYS A 98 14.51 22.14 18.65
N TYR A 99 14.66 21.00 17.98
CA TYR A 99 14.67 19.67 18.59
C TYR A 99 15.91 18.90 18.17
N LYS A 100 16.46 18.09 19.07
CA LYS A 100 17.68 17.31 18.81
C LYS A 100 17.40 15.98 18.10
N ASN A 101 16.17 15.47 18.21
CA ASN A 101 15.73 14.22 17.63
C ASN A 101 14.19 14.20 17.49
N THR A 102 13.68 13.15 16.85
CA THR A 102 12.23 12.93 16.65
C THR A 102 11.47 12.75 17.96
N THR A 103 12.09 12.14 18.97
CA THR A 103 11.47 11.87 20.27
C THR A 103 11.13 13.17 21.00
N GLU A 104 12.07 14.12 21.08
CA GLU A 104 11.86 15.43 21.70
C GLU A 104 10.74 16.20 20.98
N ALA A 105 10.76 16.20 19.64
CA ALA A 105 9.73 16.85 18.84
C ALA A 105 8.34 16.23 19.08
N ALA A 106 8.24 14.89 19.13
CA ALA A 106 6.98 14.19 19.34
C ALA A 106 6.39 14.47 20.74
N VAL A 107 7.21 14.41 21.79
CA VAL A 107 6.78 14.67 23.17
C VAL A 107 6.31 16.12 23.35
N ASP A 108 7.06 17.08 22.84
CA ASP A 108 6.68 18.50 22.92
C ASP A 108 5.42 18.78 22.10
N ALA A 109 5.29 18.18 20.92
CA ALA A 109 4.11 18.31 20.08
C ALA A 109 2.84 17.80 20.76
N VAL A 110 2.85 16.58 21.33
CA VAL A 110 1.66 16.05 22.01
C VAL A 110 1.27 16.89 23.21
N ARG A 111 2.25 17.44 23.96
CA ARG A 111 2.01 18.37 25.07
C ARG A 111 1.34 19.67 24.60
N ILE A 112 1.88 20.28 23.53
CA ILE A 112 1.33 21.53 22.97
C ILE A 112 -0.08 21.31 22.44
N ILE A 113 -0.30 20.24 21.66
CA ILE A 113 -1.61 19.89 21.11
C ILE A 113 -2.61 19.62 22.23
N LEU A 114 -2.23 18.90 23.29
CA LEU A 114 -3.10 18.66 24.44
C LEU A 114 -3.55 19.96 25.12
N ARG A 115 -2.64 20.93 25.29
CA ARG A 115 -2.96 22.27 25.81
C ARG A 115 -3.89 23.04 24.89
N GLN A 116 -3.74 22.92 23.58
CA GLN A 116 -4.66 23.54 22.61
C GLN A 116 -6.06 22.89 22.68
N CYS A 117 -6.14 21.58 22.84
CA CYS A 117 -7.39 20.86 23.08
C CYS A 117 -8.09 21.39 24.34
N GLU A 118 -7.37 21.55 25.44
CA GLU A 118 -7.91 22.13 26.68
C GLU A 118 -8.37 23.58 26.50
N ARG A 119 -7.54 24.42 25.87
CA ARG A 119 -7.88 25.82 25.57
C ARG A 119 -9.08 25.99 24.64
N SER A 120 -9.34 25.01 23.77
CA SER A 120 -10.50 25.05 22.87
C SER A 120 -11.84 25.04 23.62
N GLY A 121 -11.89 24.42 24.81
CA GLY A 121 -13.09 24.25 25.60
C GLY A 121 -14.17 23.34 24.97
N THR A 122 -13.97 22.83 23.76
CA THR A 122 -14.94 21.98 23.04
C THR A 122 -14.54 20.52 22.98
N VAL A 123 -13.23 20.23 23.05
CA VAL A 123 -12.70 18.88 22.97
C VAL A 123 -13.03 18.11 24.24
N LYS A 124 -13.72 16.98 24.07
CA LYS A 124 -14.12 16.06 25.15
C LYS A 124 -13.11 14.95 25.37
N ARG A 125 -12.46 14.49 24.31
CA ARG A 125 -11.49 13.40 24.38
C ARG A 125 -10.43 13.50 23.30
N VAL A 126 -9.19 13.26 23.70
CA VAL A 126 -8.03 13.10 22.83
C VAL A 126 -7.71 11.61 22.73
N ILE A 127 -7.63 11.08 21.52
CA ILE A 127 -7.42 9.66 21.21
C ILE A 127 -6.11 9.54 20.44
N GLN A 128 -5.07 9.05 21.09
CA GLN A 128 -3.75 8.87 20.50
C GLN A 128 -3.61 7.49 19.88
N THR A 129 -3.13 7.45 18.64
CA THR A 129 -2.57 6.23 18.05
C THR A 129 -1.18 6.00 18.68
N ALA A 130 -1.13 5.21 19.74
CA ALA A 130 0.10 4.70 20.32
C ALA A 130 0.58 3.46 19.55
N SER A 131 1.59 2.75 20.07
CA SER A 131 2.12 1.55 19.42
C SER A 131 2.40 0.46 20.44
N VAL A 132 2.16 -0.79 20.08
CA VAL A 132 2.54 -1.96 20.89
C VAL A 132 4.04 -1.98 21.23
N THR A 133 4.88 -1.28 20.46
CA THR A 133 6.31 -1.15 20.76
C THR A 133 6.60 -0.37 22.05
N ALA A 134 5.63 0.37 22.59
CA ALA A 134 5.70 1.00 23.91
C ALA A 134 5.19 0.08 25.05
N ALA A 135 4.63 -1.07 24.71
CA ALA A 135 4.00 -2.04 25.62
C ALA A 135 4.77 -3.37 25.71
N SER A 136 6.10 -3.34 25.51
CA SER A 136 6.90 -4.57 25.50
C SER A 136 6.82 -5.31 26.85
N PRO A 137 6.60 -6.64 26.84
CA PRO A 137 6.67 -7.47 28.03
C PRO A 137 8.11 -7.77 28.47
N LEU A 138 9.14 -7.19 27.86
CA LEU A 138 10.53 -7.37 28.30
C LEU A 138 10.71 -7.01 29.78
N LYS A 139 11.53 -7.81 30.47
CA LYS A 139 11.97 -7.51 31.83
C LYS A 139 13.01 -6.40 31.81
N GLU A 140 13.01 -5.55 32.83
CA GLU A 140 13.93 -4.41 32.92
C GLU A 140 15.41 -4.82 33.02
N ASP A 141 15.67 -6.04 33.48
CA ASP A 141 17.01 -6.63 33.58
C ASP A 141 17.49 -7.30 32.27
N GLY A 142 16.65 -7.31 31.23
CA GLY A 142 16.96 -7.95 29.95
C GLY A 142 17.00 -9.48 29.98
N SER A 143 16.57 -10.12 31.08
CA SER A 143 16.61 -11.59 31.24
C SER A 143 15.54 -12.35 30.45
N GLY A 144 14.81 -11.67 29.56
CA GLY A 144 13.72 -12.22 28.75
C GLY A 144 12.41 -11.46 28.96
N TYR A 145 11.30 -12.19 28.88
CA TYR A 145 9.96 -11.60 28.90
C TYR A 145 9.21 -11.92 30.20
N LYS A 146 8.26 -11.06 30.55
CA LYS A 146 7.24 -11.27 31.57
C LYS A 146 6.24 -12.32 31.08
N ASP A 147 5.50 -12.91 32.03
CA ASP A 147 4.56 -14.00 31.76
C ASP A 147 3.38 -13.57 30.86
N PHE A 148 3.02 -12.29 30.91
CA PHE A 148 1.91 -11.72 30.16
C PHE A 148 2.28 -10.40 29.49
N ALA A 149 1.67 -10.15 28.33
CA ALA A 149 1.64 -8.85 27.66
C ALA A 149 0.25 -8.20 27.83
N ASN A 150 0.20 -7.03 28.47
CA ASN A 150 -0.99 -6.23 28.72
C ASN A 150 -0.68 -4.73 28.83
N GLU A 151 -1.69 -3.91 29.08
CA GLU A 151 -1.57 -2.45 29.12
C GLU A 151 -0.69 -1.91 30.26
N SER A 152 -0.32 -2.72 31.26
CA SER A 152 0.59 -2.31 32.34
C SER A 152 2.07 -2.39 31.95
N ASN A 153 2.39 -3.11 30.88
CA ASN A 153 3.77 -3.26 30.41
C ASN A 153 4.29 -1.97 29.79
N TRP A 154 5.50 -1.56 30.14
CA TRP A 154 6.20 -0.44 29.50
C TRP A 154 7.52 -0.92 28.96
N THR A 155 7.83 -0.51 27.73
CA THR A 155 9.08 -0.87 27.09
C THR A 155 10.29 -0.27 27.84
N PRO A 156 11.27 -1.09 28.24
CA PRO A 156 12.45 -0.62 28.96
C PRO A 156 13.43 0.07 28.01
N LEU A 157 13.45 1.40 27.99
CA LEU A 157 14.19 2.21 27.00
C LEU A 157 15.72 2.19 27.13
N ASN A 158 16.25 1.70 28.25
CA ASN A 158 17.70 1.63 28.52
C ASN A 158 18.35 0.30 28.09
N LEU A 159 17.59 -0.60 27.46
CA LEU A 159 18.09 -1.88 26.98
C LEU A 159 18.41 -1.79 25.48
N SER A 160 19.47 -2.48 25.08
CA SER A 160 19.72 -2.79 23.67
C SER A 160 18.90 -4.01 23.28
N TYR A 161 18.11 -3.92 22.22
CA TYR A 161 17.31 -5.03 21.71
C TYR A 161 18.02 -5.70 20.54
N GLU A 162 17.83 -7.01 20.36
CA GLU A 162 18.30 -7.69 19.15
C GLU A 162 17.62 -7.11 17.90
N PHE A 163 18.36 -7.05 16.79
CA PHE A 163 17.89 -6.52 15.50
C PHE A 163 17.45 -5.04 15.53
N SER A 164 17.71 -4.32 16.63
CA SER A 164 17.44 -2.89 16.67
C SER A 164 18.42 -2.10 15.81
N ASN A 165 17.99 -0.90 15.44
CA ASN A 165 18.82 0.12 14.81
C ASN A 165 18.33 1.50 15.28
N ALA A 166 19.13 2.55 15.03
CA ALA A 166 18.83 3.90 15.49
C ALA A 166 17.41 4.38 15.12
N HIS A 167 16.92 4.03 13.93
CA HIS A 167 15.57 4.41 13.51
C HIS A 167 14.46 3.71 14.30
N LEU A 168 14.64 2.41 14.59
CA LEU A 168 13.69 1.64 15.40
C LEU A 168 13.73 2.08 16.87
N ASP A 169 14.93 2.30 17.42
CA ASP A 169 15.10 2.82 18.79
C ASP A 169 14.42 4.18 18.95
N ASP A 170 14.67 5.12 18.01
CA ASP A 170 14.03 6.43 18.00
C ASP A 170 12.50 6.33 17.92
N TYR A 171 11.97 5.40 17.12
CA TYR A 171 10.53 5.15 17.04
C TYR A 171 9.96 4.63 18.37
N VAL A 172 10.62 3.67 19.01
CA VAL A 172 10.21 3.13 20.32
C VAL A 172 10.24 4.22 21.38
N TRP A 173 11.31 5.01 21.45
CA TRP A 173 11.46 6.10 22.41
C TRP A 173 10.40 7.17 22.19
N SER A 174 10.22 7.61 20.95
CA SER A 174 9.21 8.59 20.55
C SER A 174 7.81 8.14 20.94
N LYS A 175 7.41 6.90 20.59
CA LYS A 175 6.09 6.38 20.91
C LYS A 175 5.88 6.18 22.40
N SER A 176 6.88 5.66 23.11
CA SER A 176 6.77 5.38 24.55
C SER A 176 6.70 6.65 25.39
N LEU A 177 7.55 7.64 25.10
CA LEU A 177 7.59 8.88 25.88
C LEU A 177 6.42 9.81 25.57
N SER A 178 5.98 9.88 24.31
CA SER A 178 4.78 10.64 23.95
C SER A 178 3.51 10.03 24.58
N GLU A 179 3.43 8.70 24.64
CA GLU A 179 2.34 8.01 25.32
C GLU A 179 2.32 8.31 26.83
N LYS A 180 3.49 8.28 27.50
CA LYS A 180 3.60 8.63 28.93
C LYS A 180 3.21 10.08 29.21
N GLU A 181 3.67 11.02 28.38
CA GLU A 181 3.34 12.44 28.49
C GLU A 181 1.83 12.69 28.37
N LEU A 182 1.16 12.02 27.42
CA LEU A 182 -0.29 12.15 27.28
C LEU A 182 -1.05 11.51 28.44
N LEU A 183 -0.59 10.34 28.92
CA LEU A 183 -1.26 9.63 30.02
C LEU A 183 -1.07 10.32 31.37
N SER A 184 0.03 11.06 31.60
CA SER A 184 0.21 11.80 32.86
C SER A 184 -0.86 12.86 33.08
N TYR A 185 -1.50 13.36 32.02
CA TYR A 185 -2.67 14.23 32.11
C TYR A 185 -3.82 13.58 32.89
N ASN A 186 -3.98 12.25 32.76
CA ASN A 186 -4.98 11.52 33.52
C ASN A 186 -4.61 11.36 35.00
N ASP A 187 -3.34 11.56 35.38
CA ASP A 187 -2.83 11.39 36.74
C ASP A 187 -2.71 12.72 37.50
N GLU A 188 -2.40 13.83 36.82
CA GLU A 188 -2.08 15.14 37.41
C GLU A 188 -3.28 15.92 37.99
N SER A 189 -4.52 15.53 37.69
CA SER A 189 -5.70 16.20 38.26
C SER A 189 -5.93 15.77 39.71
N SER A 190 -5.53 16.62 40.64
CA SER A 190 -5.97 16.60 42.04
C SER A 190 -7.51 16.62 42.13
N LYS A 191 -8.05 15.91 43.13
CA LYS A 191 -9.44 15.46 43.28
C LYS A 191 -10.53 16.56 43.34
N ASP A 192 -10.23 17.83 43.08
CA ASP A 192 -11.12 18.97 43.33
C ASP A 192 -11.49 19.82 42.10
N GLN A 193 -11.04 19.48 40.89
CA GLN A 193 -11.52 20.12 39.65
C GLN A 193 -12.01 19.08 38.64
N ALA A 194 -13.21 19.30 38.08
CA ALA A 194 -13.73 18.48 37.00
C ALA A 194 -12.77 18.55 35.79
N ARG A 195 -12.35 17.39 35.28
CA ARG A 195 -11.42 17.31 34.15
C ARG A 195 -12.07 17.89 32.90
N PRO A 196 -11.39 18.78 32.16
CA PRO A 196 -11.98 19.39 30.97
C PRO A 196 -12.03 18.42 29.78
N LEU A 197 -11.14 17.41 29.70
CA LEU A 197 -11.16 16.36 28.68
C LEU A 197 -10.57 15.03 29.16
N GLU A 198 -10.86 13.94 28.46
CA GLU A 198 -10.29 12.61 28.68
C GLU A 198 -9.15 12.30 27.70
N VAL A 199 -8.12 11.57 28.13
CA VAL A 199 -7.05 11.09 27.24
C VAL A 199 -7.08 9.57 27.15
N VAL A 200 -7.16 9.06 25.92
CA VAL A 200 -7.11 7.65 25.58
C VAL A 200 -5.92 7.37 24.68
N THR A 201 -5.18 6.31 24.96
CA THR A 201 -4.11 5.81 24.08
C THR A 201 -4.47 4.42 23.57
N LEU A 202 -4.48 4.25 22.25
CA LEU A 202 -4.65 2.97 21.56
C LEU A 202 -3.29 2.49 21.10
N ALA A 203 -2.69 1.55 21.81
CA ALA A 203 -1.43 0.92 21.44
C ALA A 203 -1.68 -0.09 20.31
N CYS A 204 -1.60 0.40 19.07
CA CYS A 204 -1.89 -0.38 17.87
C CYS A 204 -0.76 -1.36 17.54
N ALA A 205 -1.17 -2.58 17.16
CA ALA A 205 -0.36 -3.63 16.59
C ALA A 205 0.28 -3.24 15.24
N LEU A 206 1.06 -4.14 14.63
CA LEU A 206 1.48 -4.00 13.24
C LEU A 206 0.22 -4.02 12.37
N VAL A 207 -0.07 -2.91 11.70
CA VAL A 207 -1.33 -2.72 10.97
C VAL A 207 -1.20 -3.23 9.54
N GLY A 208 -1.97 -4.27 9.23
CA GLY A 208 -2.10 -4.86 7.90
C GLY A 208 -3.46 -4.59 7.26
N GLY A 209 -3.72 -5.19 6.10
CA GLY A 209 -4.97 -5.10 5.37
C GLY A 209 -4.92 -4.18 4.15
N ASP A 210 -6.10 -3.80 3.68
CA ASP A 210 -6.28 -3.06 2.43
C ASP A 210 -5.73 -1.62 2.46
N THR A 211 -5.41 -1.06 1.30
CA THR A 211 -4.99 0.33 1.18
C THR A 211 -5.79 1.10 0.14
N ILE A 212 -6.21 2.31 0.51
CA ILE A 212 -6.79 3.29 -0.44
C ILE A 212 -5.71 4.17 -1.09
N GLN A 213 -4.45 4.00 -0.70
CA GLN A 213 -3.34 4.81 -1.19
C GLN A 213 -2.65 4.13 -2.37
N THR A 214 -2.16 4.93 -3.31
CA THR A 214 -1.45 4.46 -4.51
C THR A 214 0.02 4.06 -4.22
N TYR A 215 0.40 3.96 -2.95
CA TYR A 215 1.76 3.63 -2.51
C TYR A 215 1.71 2.92 -1.16
N LEU A 216 2.69 2.05 -0.92
CA LEU A 216 2.79 1.29 0.31
C LEU A 216 3.41 2.15 1.42
N TRP A 217 2.76 2.16 2.58
CA TRP A 217 3.27 2.79 3.80
C TRP A 217 3.84 1.76 4.75
N SER A 218 4.75 2.23 5.61
CA SER A 218 5.74 1.47 6.39
C SER A 218 5.33 0.12 6.96
N SER A 219 4.10 -0.11 7.42
CA SER A 219 3.69 -1.40 8.02
C SER A 219 3.46 -2.51 7.00
N ILE A 220 2.89 -2.21 5.83
CA ILE A 220 2.62 -3.25 4.80
C ILE A 220 3.92 -3.85 4.26
N PRO A 221 4.95 -3.08 3.85
CA PRO A 221 6.25 -3.63 3.45
C PRO A 221 6.91 -4.51 4.51
N VAL A 222 6.67 -4.23 5.80
CA VAL A 222 7.13 -5.08 6.92
C VAL A 222 6.40 -6.42 6.91
N ILE A 223 5.06 -6.42 6.80
CA ILE A 223 4.26 -7.64 6.74
C ILE A 223 4.67 -8.50 5.54
N VAL A 224 4.78 -7.93 4.34
CA VAL A 224 5.09 -8.68 3.10
C VAL A 224 6.59 -8.85 2.84
N ALA A 225 7.45 -8.49 3.79
CA ALA A 225 8.91 -8.63 3.65
C ALA A 225 9.37 -10.07 3.34
N PRO A 226 8.79 -11.14 3.94
CA PRO A 226 9.14 -12.52 3.59
C PRO A 226 8.94 -12.84 2.11
N LEU A 227 7.89 -12.29 1.48
CA LEU A 227 7.58 -12.48 0.06
C LEU A 227 8.44 -11.58 -0.84
N THR A 228 8.63 -10.32 -0.45
CA THR A 228 9.31 -9.33 -1.30
C THR A 228 10.84 -9.40 -1.26
N GLY A 229 11.42 -10.06 -0.26
CA GLY A 229 12.88 -10.15 -0.12
C GLY A 229 13.56 -8.89 0.40
N GLN A 230 12.80 -7.91 0.90
CA GLN A 230 13.37 -6.63 1.36
C GLN A 230 13.91 -6.74 2.79
N ALA A 231 15.23 -6.95 2.91
CA ALA A 231 15.90 -7.20 4.18
C ALA A 231 15.68 -6.10 5.25
N ILE A 232 15.60 -4.82 4.85
CA ILE A 232 15.37 -3.71 5.80
C ILE A 232 14.01 -3.86 6.51
N TYR A 233 12.96 -4.23 5.77
CA TYR A 233 11.63 -4.43 6.32
C TYR A 233 11.52 -5.75 7.08
N HIS A 234 12.24 -6.78 6.64
CA HIS A 234 12.35 -8.05 7.36
C HIS A 234 13.05 -7.87 8.72
N ASN A 235 14.08 -7.01 8.80
CA ASN A 235 14.71 -6.65 10.07
C ASN A 235 13.72 -6.04 11.07
N ALA A 236 12.71 -5.29 10.59
CA ALA A 236 11.66 -4.78 11.47
C ALA A 236 10.76 -5.89 12.03
N LEU A 237 10.50 -6.97 11.28
CA LEU A 237 9.81 -8.16 11.82
C LEU A 237 10.66 -8.88 12.88
N LEU A 238 11.96 -9.09 12.59
CA LEU A 238 12.90 -9.68 13.55
C LEU A 238 12.94 -8.86 14.85
N PHE A 239 13.04 -7.54 14.71
CA PHE A 239 13.00 -6.59 15.82
C PHE A 239 11.69 -6.66 16.62
N LEU A 240 10.52 -6.67 15.96
CA LEU A 240 9.24 -6.77 16.65
C LEU A 240 9.12 -8.07 17.45
N GLN A 241 9.52 -9.19 16.85
CA GLN A 241 9.56 -10.50 17.52
C GLN A 241 10.50 -10.48 18.73
N ALA A 242 11.68 -9.87 18.63
CA ALA A 242 12.65 -9.76 19.72
C ALA A 242 12.21 -8.75 20.80
N LEU A 243 11.49 -7.70 20.43
CA LEU A 243 11.02 -6.68 21.35
C LEU A 243 9.78 -7.16 22.13
N LEU A 244 8.86 -7.86 21.46
CA LEU A 244 7.54 -8.17 22.00
C LEU A 244 7.34 -9.65 22.33
N GLY A 245 8.28 -10.53 21.93
CA GLY A 245 8.13 -11.98 22.02
C GLY A 245 7.03 -12.53 21.09
N SER A 246 6.52 -11.71 20.18
CA SER A 246 5.50 -12.00 19.17
C SER A 246 5.46 -10.87 18.13
N VAL A 247 4.64 -10.99 17.09
CA VAL A 247 4.36 -9.94 16.11
C VAL A 247 2.85 -9.63 16.15
N PRO A 248 2.39 -8.78 17.09
CA PRO A 248 0.97 -8.45 17.18
C PRO A 248 0.47 -7.85 15.86
N LEU A 249 -0.68 -8.32 15.38
CA LEU A 249 -1.29 -7.89 14.12
C LEU A 249 -2.72 -7.38 14.33
N ALA A 250 -3.12 -6.39 13.55
CA ALA A 250 -4.51 -5.93 13.45
C ALA A 250 -4.82 -5.41 12.04
N HIS A 251 -6.04 -5.66 11.58
CA HIS A 251 -6.51 -5.15 10.29
C HIS A 251 -6.81 -3.64 10.37
N ILE A 252 -6.51 -2.91 9.30
CA ILE A 252 -6.71 -1.45 9.20
C ILE A 252 -8.13 -1.00 9.53
N GLU A 253 -9.14 -1.75 9.07
CA GLU A 253 -10.54 -1.48 9.37
C GLU A 253 -10.86 -1.61 10.87
N ASP A 254 -10.33 -2.65 11.54
CA ASP A 254 -10.53 -2.86 12.97
C ASP A 254 -9.81 -1.79 13.79
N VAL A 255 -8.61 -1.38 13.39
CA VAL A 255 -7.90 -0.28 14.06
C VAL A 255 -8.68 1.03 13.93
N CYS A 256 -9.19 1.36 12.75
CA CYS A 256 -10.03 2.54 12.56
C CYS A 256 -11.34 2.44 13.36
N GLU A 257 -11.94 1.26 13.41
CA GLU A 257 -13.15 1.00 14.21
C GLU A 257 -12.87 1.13 15.70
N ALA A 258 -11.70 0.71 16.20
CA ALA A 258 -11.29 0.88 17.59
C ALA A 258 -11.14 2.37 17.96
N HIS A 259 -10.60 3.19 17.06
CA HIS A 259 -10.53 4.65 17.26
C HIS A 259 -11.95 5.25 17.35
N VAL A 260 -12.84 4.88 16.44
CA VAL A 260 -14.25 5.31 16.47
C VAL A 260 -14.92 4.80 17.75
N PHE A 261 -14.74 3.54 18.13
CA PHE A 261 -15.27 2.98 19.37
C PHE A 261 -14.84 3.80 20.59
N CYS A 262 -13.56 4.18 20.69
CA CYS A 262 -13.07 5.06 21.74
C CYS A 262 -13.72 6.44 21.72
N MET A 263 -14.06 6.98 20.56
CA MET A 263 -14.82 8.23 20.44
C MET A 263 -16.27 8.06 20.92
N GLU A 264 -16.90 6.92 20.60
CA GLU A 264 -18.32 6.68 20.86
C GLU A 264 -18.64 6.33 22.33
N GLN A 265 -17.63 5.96 23.13
CA GLN A 265 -17.83 5.70 24.56
C GLN A 265 -18.26 6.97 25.32
N ALA A 266 -19.20 6.80 26.25
CA ALA A 266 -19.68 7.88 27.12
C ALA A 266 -18.56 8.46 28.00
N SER A 267 -17.69 7.58 28.50
CA SER A 267 -16.46 7.93 29.23
C SER A 267 -15.43 6.84 28.99
N MET A 268 -14.20 7.23 28.66
CA MET A 268 -13.09 6.32 28.44
C MET A 268 -11.79 7.08 28.62
N ALA A 269 -10.89 6.56 29.45
CA ALA A 269 -9.58 7.14 29.70
C ALA A 269 -8.54 6.05 29.94
N GLY A 270 -7.28 6.40 29.68
CA GLY A 270 -6.14 5.53 29.88
C GLY A 270 -5.76 4.73 28.63
N ARG A 271 -5.02 3.65 28.86
CA ARG A 271 -4.34 2.88 27.83
C ARG A 271 -5.10 1.61 27.46
N PHE A 272 -5.09 1.25 26.17
CA PHE A 272 -5.74 0.07 25.60
C PHE A 272 -4.89 -0.52 24.47
N LEU A 273 -4.65 -1.82 24.48
CA LEU A 273 -3.99 -2.51 23.37
C LEU A 273 -5.00 -2.81 22.25
N CYS A 274 -4.58 -2.63 21.00
CA CYS A 274 -5.38 -2.90 19.82
C CYS A 274 -4.63 -3.88 18.91
N ALA A 275 -4.84 -5.16 19.18
CA ALA A 275 -4.26 -6.30 18.46
C ALA A 275 -5.31 -7.41 18.34
N ALA A 276 -5.55 -7.91 17.12
CA ALA A 276 -6.48 -9.01 16.89
C ALA A 276 -5.84 -10.38 17.23
N GLY A 277 -4.52 -10.46 17.15
CA GLY A 277 -3.76 -11.66 17.51
C GLY A 277 -2.27 -11.38 17.67
N HIS A 278 -1.56 -12.38 18.21
CA HIS A 278 -0.15 -12.31 18.57
C HIS A 278 0.65 -13.49 17.96
N PRO A 279 0.68 -13.63 16.63
CA PRO A 279 1.46 -14.69 15.99
C PRO A 279 2.95 -14.50 16.25
N ASN A 280 3.70 -15.57 16.13
CA ASN A 280 5.15 -15.48 15.99
C ASN A 280 5.53 -15.19 14.54
N MET A 281 6.73 -14.69 14.33
CA MET A 281 7.29 -14.46 13.01
C MET A 281 7.30 -15.74 12.14
N ARG A 282 7.53 -16.91 12.76
CA ARG A 282 7.41 -18.21 12.09
C ARG A 282 6.00 -18.46 11.56
N ASP A 283 4.97 -18.15 12.34
CA ASP A 283 3.58 -18.34 11.93
C ASP A 283 3.25 -17.50 10.67
N ILE A 284 3.83 -16.29 10.55
CA ILE A 284 3.68 -15.42 9.36
C ILE A 284 4.38 -16.02 8.14
N VAL A 285 5.63 -16.47 8.28
CA VAL A 285 6.41 -17.09 7.19
C VAL A 285 5.73 -18.37 6.69
N ASP A 286 5.27 -19.21 7.62
CA ASP A 286 4.60 -20.48 7.31
C ASP A 286 3.24 -20.23 6.65
N HIS A 287 2.50 -19.20 7.09
CA HIS A 287 1.24 -18.77 6.45
C HIS A 287 1.46 -18.40 4.98
N PHE A 288 2.44 -17.56 4.68
CA PHE A 288 2.72 -17.19 3.30
C PHE A 288 3.21 -18.36 2.44
N ALA A 289 4.05 -19.23 3.00
CA ALA A 289 4.50 -20.44 2.30
C ALA A 289 3.33 -21.38 1.97
N ALA A 290 2.34 -21.50 2.87
CA ALA A 290 1.17 -22.35 2.67
C ALA A 290 0.13 -21.71 1.74
N LYS A 291 -0.13 -20.41 1.89
CA LYS A 291 -1.15 -19.66 1.14
C LYS A 291 -0.74 -19.41 -0.31
N HIS A 292 0.55 -19.13 -0.55
CA HIS A 292 1.09 -18.79 -1.85
C HIS A 292 2.20 -19.77 -2.27
N PRO A 293 1.89 -21.06 -2.50
CA PRO A 293 2.90 -22.05 -2.86
C PRO A 293 3.60 -21.75 -4.20
N ASP A 294 2.94 -20.98 -5.06
CA ASP A 294 3.48 -20.50 -6.34
C ASP A 294 4.44 -19.32 -6.18
N LEU A 295 4.39 -18.61 -5.04
CA LEU A 295 5.32 -17.54 -4.70
C LEU A 295 6.43 -18.10 -3.82
N LYS A 296 7.67 -18.01 -4.31
CA LYS A 296 8.82 -18.33 -3.49
C LYS A 296 8.93 -17.32 -2.34
N VAL A 297 8.78 -17.78 -1.11
CA VAL A 297 9.16 -17.01 0.08
C VAL A 297 10.67 -16.76 0.03
N GLN A 298 11.06 -15.50 -0.04
CA GLN A 298 12.45 -15.07 -0.28
C GLN A 298 13.26 -15.00 1.02
N LEU A 299 12.62 -14.64 2.13
CA LEU A 299 13.24 -14.53 3.45
C LEU A 299 12.48 -15.43 4.44
N THR A 300 13.19 -16.40 5.01
CA THR A 300 12.65 -17.42 5.93
C THR A 300 13.32 -17.39 7.30
N GLU A 301 14.29 -16.50 7.48
CA GLU A 301 14.96 -16.28 8.76
C GLU A 301 13.94 -15.75 9.77
N VAL A 302 13.92 -16.33 10.96
CA VAL A 302 13.09 -15.86 12.07
C VAL A 302 13.91 -15.83 13.36
N THR A 303 13.44 -15.09 14.35
CA THR A 303 14.00 -15.11 15.72
C THR A 303 12.93 -15.51 16.74
N GLY A 304 13.33 -15.72 18.00
CA GLY A 304 12.42 -16.01 19.09
C GLY A 304 11.76 -17.39 19.00
N GLU A 305 12.41 -18.38 18.39
CA GLU A 305 11.88 -19.74 18.34
C GLU A 305 11.61 -20.29 19.75
N GLY A 306 10.41 -20.83 19.96
CA GLY A 306 9.96 -21.32 21.27
C GLY A 306 9.49 -20.25 22.25
N VAL A 307 9.66 -18.96 21.94
CA VAL A 307 9.07 -17.86 22.72
C VAL A 307 7.58 -17.75 22.36
N ARG A 308 6.70 -17.87 23.35
CA ARG A 308 5.27 -17.56 23.22
C ARG A 308 4.82 -16.81 24.46
N ILE A 309 4.54 -15.52 24.29
CA ILE A 309 4.01 -14.68 25.38
C ILE A 309 2.50 -14.83 25.41
N VAL A 310 1.93 -15.00 26.61
CA VAL A 310 0.48 -15.09 26.77
C VAL A 310 -0.10 -13.66 26.70
N PRO A 311 -0.92 -13.34 25.69
CA PRO A 311 -1.55 -12.03 25.63
C PRO A 311 -2.67 -11.94 26.67
N ASN A 312 -2.70 -10.83 27.40
CA ASN A 312 -3.82 -10.42 28.24
C ASN A 312 -4.26 -9.02 27.80
N THR A 313 -4.79 -8.96 26.58
CA THR A 313 -5.12 -7.72 25.85
C THR A 313 -6.64 -7.57 25.65
N SER A 314 -7.46 -8.24 26.47
CA SER A 314 -8.92 -8.26 26.34
C SER A 314 -9.59 -6.95 26.76
N LYS A 315 -8.86 -6.01 27.37
CA LYS A 315 -9.44 -4.80 27.98
C LYS A 315 -10.36 -4.02 27.04
N LEU A 316 -10.02 -3.93 25.75
CA LEU A 316 -10.85 -3.26 24.74
C LEU A 316 -12.12 -4.08 24.42
N GLU A 317 -11.98 -5.40 24.33
CA GLU A 317 -13.09 -6.33 24.09
C GLU A 317 -14.05 -6.45 25.29
N ASP A 318 -13.53 -6.37 26.51
CA ASP A 318 -14.31 -6.37 27.75
C ASP A 318 -15.23 -5.15 27.83
N LEU A 319 -14.88 -4.05 27.15
CA LEU A 319 -15.73 -2.87 26.97
C LEU A 319 -16.76 -3.02 25.84
N GLY A 320 -16.71 -4.12 25.08
CA GLY A 320 -17.67 -4.45 24.03
C GLY A 320 -17.16 -4.27 22.60
N PHE A 321 -15.90 -3.88 22.39
CA PHE A 321 -15.30 -3.88 21.05
C PHE A 321 -15.14 -5.33 20.54
N ARG A 322 -15.22 -5.52 19.22
CA ARG A 322 -15.03 -6.83 18.59
C ARG A 322 -14.21 -6.65 17.32
N PHE A 323 -13.12 -7.40 17.21
CA PHE A 323 -12.36 -7.49 15.96
C PHE A 323 -13.17 -8.26 14.92
N LYS A 324 -13.21 -7.74 13.70
CA LYS A 324 -13.88 -8.39 12.57
C LYS A 324 -12.92 -9.30 11.80
N TYR A 325 -11.63 -8.98 11.80
CA TYR A 325 -10.60 -9.69 11.05
C TYR A 325 -9.62 -10.38 12.00
N GLY A 326 -9.25 -11.62 11.68
CA GLY A 326 -8.20 -12.36 12.37
C GLY A 326 -6.82 -12.08 11.79
N VAL A 327 -5.84 -12.84 12.28
CA VAL A 327 -4.44 -12.75 11.83
C VAL A 327 -4.32 -13.17 10.37
N GLU A 328 -4.90 -14.31 10.00
CA GLU A 328 -4.80 -14.87 8.65
C GLU A 328 -5.43 -13.92 7.62
N GLU A 329 -6.64 -13.40 7.88
CA GLU A 329 -7.29 -12.44 6.99
C GLU A 329 -6.49 -11.14 6.88
N THR A 330 -5.86 -10.69 7.98
CA THR A 330 -4.99 -9.50 7.95
C THR A 330 -3.77 -9.71 7.06
N LEU A 331 -3.14 -10.89 7.13
CA LEU A 331 -1.99 -11.24 6.28
C LEU A 331 -2.42 -11.36 4.81
N ASP A 332 -3.52 -12.03 4.54
CA ASP A 332 -4.06 -12.23 3.20
C ASP A 332 -4.41 -10.88 2.54
N CYS A 333 -5.19 -10.02 3.20
CA CYS A 333 -5.54 -8.70 2.67
C CYS A 333 -4.30 -7.80 2.45
N SER A 334 -3.24 -7.97 3.26
CA SER A 334 -1.98 -7.23 3.06
C SER A 334 -1.25 -7.62 1.76
N VAL A 335 -1.57 -8.78 1.19
CA VAL A 335 -1.02 -9.30 -0.07
C VAL A 335 -2.00 -9.09 -1.23
N GLU A 336 -3.30 -9.27 -1.01
CA GLU A 336 -4.22 -9.69 -2.08
C GLU A 336 -4.91 -8.59 -2.91
N GLU A 337 -5.24 -7.37 -2.46
CA GLU A 337 -6.35 -6.68 -3.17
C GLU A 337 -5.98 -6.03 -4.55
N ALA A 338 -5.21 -4.94 -4.60
CA ALA A 338 -5.15 -4.15 -5.83
C ALA A 338 -4.42 -4.83 -7.01
N PHE A 339 -3.33 -5.56 -6.73
CA PHE A 339 -2.56 -6.22 -7.79
C PHE A 339 -3.26 -7.47 -8.30
N PHE A 340 -3.74 -8.35 -7.41
CA PHE A 340 -4.37 -9.59 -7.85
C PHE A 340 -5.76 -9.33 -8.43
N ASP A 341 -6.52 -8.34 -7.94
CA ASP A 341 -7.75 -7.94 -8.61
C ASP A 341 -7.47 -7.33 -9.99
N TYR A 342 -6.44 -6.48 -10.13
CA TYR A 342 -6.03 -6.00 -11.44
C TYR A 342 -5.65 -7.14 -12.38
N ALA A 343 -4.81 -8.08 -11.92
CA ALA A 343 -4.36 -9.22 -12.71
C ALA A 343 -5.53 -10.15 -13.09
N LYS A 344 -6.48 -10.38 -12.17
CA LYS A 344 -7.69 -11.18 -12.40
C LYS A 344 -8.62 -10.51 -13.41
N HIS A 345 -8.90 -9.22 -13.27
CA HIS A 345 -9.75 -8.49 -14.20
C HIS A 345 -9.10 -8.35 -15.58
N CYS A 346 -7.78 -8.15 -15.64
CA CYS A 346 -7.02 -8.22 -16.90
C CYS A 346 -7.19 -9.59 -17.57
N LYS A 347 -7.13 -10.68 -16.81
CA LYS A 347 -7.32 -12.03 -17.33
C LYS A 347 -8.73 -12.23 -17.92
N ILE A 348 -9.78 -11.75 -17.24
CA ILE A 348 -11.16 -11.79 -17.75
C ILE A 348 -11.31 -10.98 -19.04
N LEU A 349 -10.72 -9.77 -19.07
CA LEU A 349 -10.71 -8.93 -20.27
C LEU A 349 -9.97 -9.62 -21.43
N LEU A 350 -8.77 -10.16 -21.18
CA LEU A 350 -7.98 -10.90 -22.15
C LEU A 350 -8.79 -12.07 -22.73
N ASP A 351 -9.40 -12.91 -21.89
CA ASP A 351 -10.23 -14.04 -22.33
C ASP A 351 -11.39 -13.59 -23.23
N THR A 352 -12.01 -12.45 -22.92
CA THR A 352 -13.06 -11.85 -23.74
C THR A 352 -12.50 -11.40 -25.09
N LEU A 353 -11.36 -10.71 -25.10
CA LEU A 353 -10.70 -10.23 -26.33
C LEU A 353 -10.27 -11.40 -27.22
N TYR A 354 -9.72 -12.49 -26.65
CA TYR A 354 -9.35 -13.67 -27.44
C TYR A 354 -10.55 -14.31 -28.12
N ARG A 355 -11.71 -14.37 -27.46
CA ARG A 355 -12.94 -14.89 -28.07
C ARG A 355 -13.38 -14.05 -29.26
N LEU A 356 -13.36 -12.72 -29.09
CA LEU A 356 -13.71 -11.78 -30.17
C LEU A 356 -12.71 -11.84 -31.33
N LEU A 357 -11.42 -11.96 -31.05
CA LEU A 357 -10.38 -12.11 -32.09
C LEU A 357 -10.51 -13.43 -32.84
N SER A 358 -10.85 -14.53 -32.16
CA SER A 358 -11.18 -15.80 -32.79
C SER A 358 -12.35 -15.68 -33.76
N GLU A 359 -13.45 -15.05 -33.33
CA GLU A 359 -14.62 -14.81 -34.18
C GLU A 359 -14.29 -13.90 -35.37
N ALA A 360 -13.50 -12.85 -35.17
CA ALA A 360 -13.05 -11.95 -36.23
C ALA A 360 -12.18 -12.65 -37.29
N LEU A 361 -11.48 -13.73 -36.90
CA LEU A 361 -10.75 -14.59 -37.84
C LEU A 361 -11.65 -15.63 -38.53
N GLY A 362 -12.93 -15.72 -38.18
CA GLY A 362 -13.87 -16.72 -38.68
C GLY A 362 -13.71 -18.11 -38.04
N LEU A 363 -13.10 -18.16 -36.85
CA LEU A 363 -12.82 -19.40 -36.11
C LEU A 363 -13.85 -19.62 -35.00
N ASN A 364 -13.80 -20.78 -34.36
CA ASN A 364 -14.55 -21.02 -33.13
C ASN A 364 -14.14 -19.99 -32.06
N PRO A 365 -15.08 -19.37 -31.31
CA PRO A 365 -14.75 -18.38 -30.28
C PRO A 365 -13.70 -18.85 -29.25
N SER A 366 -13.58 -20.15 -28.94
CA SER A 366 -12.56 -20.63 -28.01
C SER A 366 -11.20 -20.89 -28.65
N TYR A 367 -11.06 -20.81 -29.98
CA TYR A 367 -9.89 -21.33 -30.71
C TYR A 367 -8.55 -20.80 -30.18
N LEU A 368 -8.40 -19.48 -30.03
CA LEU A 368 -7.14 -18.88 -29.57
C LEU A 368 -6.84 -19.21 -28.10
N ILE A 369 -7.87 -19.47 -27.28
CA ILE A 369 -7.73 -19.92 -25.90
C ILE A 369 -7.29 -21.39 -25.87
N ASP A 370 -7.92 -22.23 -26.69
CA ASP A 370 -7.67 -23.67 -26.74
C ASP A 370 -6.25 -24.01 -27.21
N ILE A 371 -5.64 -23.13 -27.99
CA ILE A 371 -4.23 -23.24 -28.41
C ILE A 371 -3.26 -22.51 -27.46
N GLU A 372 -3.73 -22.13 -26.28
CA GLU A 372 -2.96 -21.60 -25.15
C GLU A 372 -2.39 -20.18 -25.33
N CYS A 373 -2.94 -19.35 -26.23
CA CYS A 373 -2.44 -17.98 -26.42
C CYS A 373 -2.59 -17.08 -25.18
N ASN A 374 -3.48 -17.42 -24.25
CA ASN A 374 -3.78 -16.65 -23.04
C ASN A 374 -3.34 -17.38 -21.74
N ARG A 375 -2.53 -18.44 -21.84
CA ARG A 375 -2.21 -19.34 -20.72
C ARG A 375 -1.44 -18.67 -19.59
N SER A 376 -0.52 -17.76 -19.91
CA SER A 376 0.23 -16.98 -18.92
C SER A 376 0.13 -15.50 -19.19
N GLN A 377 0.26 -14.73 -18.11
CA GLN A 377 0.35 -13.29 -18.13
C GLN A 377 1.63 -12.83 -17.44
N MET A 378 2.28 -11.82 -18.01
CA MET A 378 3.39 -11.11 -17.41
C MET A 378 2.96 -9.65 -17.22
N ILE A 379 3.09 -9.12 -16.02
CA ILE A 379 2.73 -7.72 -15.72
C ILE A 379 4.00 -6.94 -15.43
N LEU A 380 4.27 -5.90 -16.22
CA LEU A 380 5.40 -5.00 -16.05
C LEU A 380 4.92 -3.60 -15.66
N PHE A 381 5.50 -3.09 -14.58
CA PHE A 381 5.29 -1.73 -14.10
C PHE A 381 6.42 -0.84 -14.63
N HIS A 382 6.07 0.11 -15.49
CA HIS A 382 7.02 1.04 -16.05
C HIS A 382 6.91 2.40 -15.35
N TYR A 383 8.05 2.91 -14.90
CA TYR A 383 8.19 4.25 -14.34
C TYR A 383 9.25 5.01 -15.14
N TYR A 384 8.86 6.11 -15.78
CA TYR A 384 9.77 7.02 -16.45
C TYR A 384 9.82 8.33 -15.66
N PRO A 385 10.99 8.75 -15.14
CA PRO A 385 11.10 10.01 -14.43
C PRO A 385 10.87 11.22 -15.37
N PRO A 386 10.56 12.41 -14.83
CA PRO A 386 10.50 13.63 -15.62
C PRO A 386 11.84 13.86 -16.33
N CYS A 387 11.79 14.18 -17.61
CA CYS A 387 12.99 14.48 -18.39
C CYS A 387 13.08 15.96 -18.73
N LEU A 388 14.23 16.57 -18.43
CA LEU A 388 14.49 17.99 -18.71
C LEU A 388 14.67 18.27 -20.21
N GLU A 389 15.17 17.28 -20.95
CA GLU A 389 15.45 17.35 -22.39
C GLU A 389 14.74 16.19 -23.13
N PRO A 390 13.39 16.18 -23.16
CA PRO A 390 12.61 15.08 -23.74
C PRO A 390 12.85 14.88 -25.25
N GLU A 391 13.32 15.92 -25.94
CA GLU A 391 13.67 15.92 -27.38
C GLU A 391 14.80 14.94 -27.70
N VAL A 392 15.69 14.66 -26.74
CA VAL A 392 16.87 13.79 -26.91
C VAL A 392 16.82 12.52 -26.05
N ALA A 393 15.82 12.38 -25.18
CA ALA A 393 15.64 11.25 -24.29
C ALA A 393 14.51 10.34 -24.75
N ILE A 394 14.88 9.13 -25.16
CA ILE A 394 13.93 8.06 -25.47
C ILE A 394 13.72 7.22 -24.22
N GLY A 395 12.47 7.00 -23.81
CA GLY A 395 12.13 6.11 -22.70
C GLY A 395 12.34 4.66 -23.11
N THR A 396 11.46 4.15 -23.97
CA THR A 396 11.64 2.86 -24.64
C THR A 396 11.73 3.12 -26.15
N THR A 397 12.78 2.59 -26.78
CA THR A 397 13.01 2.79 -28.22
C THR A 397 12.00 2.02 -29.09
N GLN A 398 12.05 2.25 -30.41
CA GLN A 398 11.20 1.60 -31.39
C GLN A 398 11.22 0.07 -31.25
N HIS A 399 10.05 -0.53 -31.10
CA HIS A 399 9.88 -1.97 -31.02
C HIS A 399 8.43 -2.42 -31.27
N SER A 400 8.22 -3.73 -31.32
CA SER A 400 6.92 -4.41 -31.29
C SER A 400 6.88 -5.38 -30.11
N ASP A 401 5.68 -5.72 -29.64
CA ASP A 401 5.55 -6.65 -28.52
C ASP A 401 5.77 -8.10 -28.96
N THR A 402 6.56 -8.87 -28.21
CA THR A 402 6.89 -10.26 -28.58
C THR A 402 5.75 -11.25 -28.40
N GLY A 403 4.75 -10.90 -27.58
CA GLY A 403 3.66 -11.78 -27.19
C GLY A 403 2.53 -11.89 -28.22
N PHE A 404 1.36 -12.28 -27.73
CA PHE A 404 0.13 -12.34 -28.52
C PHE A 404 -0.67 -11.05 -28.39
N LEU A 405 -0.91 -10.59 -27.16
CA LEU A 405 -1.67 -9.38 -26.85
C LEU A 405 -1.07 -8.66 -25.65
N THR A 406 -1.20 -7.34 -25.63
CA THR A 406 -0.84 -6.50 -24.48
C THR A 406 -2.02 -5.63 -24.10
N VAL A 407 -2.41 -5.65 -22.82
CA VAL A 407 -3.35 -4.70 -22.21
C VAL A 407 -2.54 -3.69 -21.41
N LEU A 408 -2.63 -2.42 -21.79
CA LEU A 408 -1.85 -1.33 -21.22
C LEU A 408 -2.76 -0.35 -20.48
N LEU A 409 -2.51 -0.19 -19.18
CA LEU A 409 -2.96 0.94 -18.38
C LEU A 409 -1.89 2.03 -18.42
N GLN A 410 -2.25 3.26 -18.74
CA GLN A 410 -1.34 4.40 -18.67
C GLN A 410 -1.95 5.56 -17.90
N ASP A 411 -1.08 6.40 -17.33
CA ASP A 411 -1.48 7.65 -16.69
C ASP A 411 -1.86 8.75 -17.70
N GLU A 412 -2.16 9.94 -17.17
CA GLU A 412 -2.54 11.12 -17.95
C GLU A 412 -1.35 11.87 -18.59
N ILE A 413 -0.10 11.42 -18.37
CA ILE A 413 1.10 12.07 -18.94
C ILE A 413 1.29 11.67 -20.40
N GLY A 414 0.91 10.43 -20.75
CA GLY A 414 1.03 9.90 -22.11
C GLY A 414 2.48 9.68 -22.55
N GLY A 415 2.77 9.85 -23.84
CA GLY A 415 4.10 9.63 -24.41
C GLY A 415 4.30 8.29 -25.12
N LEU A 416 3.27 7.45 -25.16
CA LEU A 416 3.23 6.33 -26.10
C LEU A 416 3.02 6.87 -27.51
N GLN A 417 3.83 6.40 -28.46
CA GLN A 417 3.70 6.71 -29.89
C GLN A 417 3.68 5.43 -30.69
N VAL A 418 2.82 5.35 -31.70
CA VAL A 418 2.76 4.26 -32.68
C VAL A 418 3.27 4.75 -34.03
N LEU A 419 3.94 3.88 -34.77
CA LEU A 419 4.43 4.17 -36.11
C LEU A 419 3.35 3.79 -37.14
N GLN A 420 2.90 4.77 -37.91
CA GLN A 420 1.95 4.58 -39.02
C GLN A 420 2.40 5.43 -40.21
N ASP A 421 2.47 4.82 -41.40
CA ASP A 421 2.87 5.50 -42.65
C ASP A 421 4.19 6.31 -42.50
N ASP A 422 5.19 5.70 -41.87
CA ASP A 422 6.51 6.29 -41.52
C ASP A 422 6.46 7.53 -40.61
N GLN A 423 5.32 7.77 -39.94
CA GLN A 423 5.12 8.85 -38.99
C GLN A 423 4.81 8.34 -37.59
N TRP A 424 5.41 8.97 -36.59
CA TRP A 424 5.12 8.71 -35.18
C TRP A 424 3.86 9.47 -34.77
N ILE A 425 2.82 8.74 -34.38
CA ILE A 425 1.54 9.28 -33.94
C ILE A 425 1.42 9.08 -32.43
N ASP A 426 1.14 10.15 -31.69
CA ASP A 426 0.87 10.07 -30.26
C ASP A 426 -0.44 9.30 -29.99
N VAL A 427 -0.40 8.41 -28.99
CA VAL A 427 -1.58 7.74 -28.45
C VAL A 427 -1.98 8.45 -27.16
N PRO A 428 -2.94 9.41 -27.21
CA PRO A 428 -3.32 10.18 -26.04
C PRO A 428 -3.95 9.28 -24.96
N PRO A 429 -3.63 9.49 -23.68
CA PRO A 429 -4.37 8.90 -22.58
C PRO A 429 -5.86 9.17 -22.71
N THR A 430 -6.67 8.13 -22.51
CA THR A 430 -8.13 8.24 -22.49
C THR A 430 -8.60 7.78 -21.13
N PRO A 431 -9.13 8.69 -20.29
CA PRO A 431 -9.58 8.35 -18.94
C PRO A 431 -10.58 7.18 -18.94
N GLY A 432 -10.30 6.18 -18.11
CA GLY A 432 -11.14 4.99 -17.98
C GLY A 432 -11.02 3.95 -19.10
N ALA A 433 -10.06 4.10 -20.02
CA ALA A 433 -9.83 3.15 -21.11
C ALA A 433 -8.46 2.44 -20.99
N PHE A 434 -8.43 1.20 -21.49
CA PHE A 434 -7.19 0.45 -21.72
C PHE A 434 -6.77 0.56 -23.19
N ILE A 435 -5.46 0.52 -23.43
CA ILE A 435 -4.91 0.33 -24.77
C ILE A 435 -4.65 -1.16 -24.97
N VAL A 436 -5.02 -1.68 -26.14
CA VAL A 436 -4.80 -3.08 -26.51
C VAL A 436 -3.89 -3.12 -27.73
N ASN A 437 -2.71 -3.73 -27.59
CA ASN A 437 -1.76 -3.94 -28.69
C ASN A 437 -1.74 -5.40 -29.14
N ILE A 438 -1.68 -5.60 -30.45
CA ILE A 438 -1.39 -6.91 -31.06
C ILE A 438 0.13 -7.14 -31.00
N GLY A 439 0.53 -8.32 -30.54
CA GLY A 439 1.93 -8.74 -30.53
C GLY A 439 2.33 -9.59 -31.74
N ASP A 440 3.63 -9.83 -31.87
CA ASP A 440 4.25 -10.48 -33.02
C ASP A 440 3.81 -11.95 -33.19
N LEU A 441 3.64 -12.70 -32.10
CA LEU A 441 3.15 -14.08 -32.19
C LEU A 441 1.71 -14.13 -32.72
N MET A 442 0.87 -13.14 -32.38
CA MET A 442 -0.48 -13.04 -32.95
C MET A 442 -0.45 -12.68 -34.43
N GLN A 443 0.45 -11.77 -34.85
CA GLN A 443 0.64 -11.47 -36.28
C GLN A 443 1.08 -12.70 -37.07
N MET A 444 2.03 -13.46 -36.53
CA MET A 444 2.52 -14.70 -37.14
C MET A 444 1.40 -15.72 -37.34
N MET A 445 0.58 -15.95 -36.31
CA MET A 445 -0.48 -16.95 -36.34
C MET A 445 -1.67 -16.55 -37.22
N SER A 446 -2.01 -15.26 -37.21
CA SER A 446 -3.10 -14.72 -38.02
C SER A 446 -2.70 -14.53 -39.49
N ASN A 447 -1.45 -14.83 -39.86
CA ASN A 447 -0.90 -14.66 -41.21
C ASN A 447 -1.08 -13.23 -41.74
N ASP A 448 -0.64 -12.23 -40.96
CA ASP A 448 -0.79 -10.78 -41.22
C ASP A 448 -2.23 -10.23 -41.19
N LYS A 449 -3.26 -11.02 -40.85
CA LYS A 449 -4.63 -10.50 -40.66
C LYS A 449 -4.71 -9.55 -39.47
N PHE A 450 -4.01 -9.84 -38.39
CA PHE A 450 -3.72 -8.87 -37.33
C PHE A 450 -2.24 -8.47 -37.44
N ARG A 451 -1.97 -7.17 -37.32
CA ARG A 451 -0.61 -6.63 -37.46
C ARG A 451 -0.14 -6.02 -36.15
N SER A 452 1.05 -6.40 -35.76
CA SER A 452 1.78 -5.88 -34.62
C SER A 452 2.30 -4.48 -34.94
N ALA A 453 1.89 -3.51 -34.13
CA ALA A 453 2.23 -2.11 -34.30
C ALA A 453 3.61 -1.83 -33.72
N GLU A 454 4.44 -1.14 -34.50
CA GLU A 454 5.65 -0.55 -33.94
C GLU A 454 5.29 0.62 -33.06
N HIS A 455 5.90 0.68 -31.90
CA HIS A 455 5.66 1.73 -30.94
C HIS A 455 6.95 2.11 -30.20
N ARG A 456 6.93 3.28 -29.59
CA ARG A 456 7.99 3.79 -28.72
C ARG A 456 7.37 4.59 -27.58
N VAL A 457 8.16 4.82 -26.54
CA VAL A 457 7.78 5.70 -25.44
C VAL A 457 8.76 6.86 -25.38
N VAL A 458 8.25 8.08 -25.55
CA VAL A 458 9.03 9.31 -25.42
C VAL A 458 8.95 9.82 -23.98
N ALA A 459 10.07 10.33 -23.46
CA ALA A 459 10.06 10.97 -22.15
C ALA A 459 9.28 12.30 -22.21
N LYS A 460 8.68 12.69 -21.09
CA LYS A 460 7.96 13.96 -20.97
C LYS A 460 8.55 14.81 -19.85
N LYS A 461 8.48 16.14 -20.03
CA LYS A 461 8.89 17.11 -19.01
C LYS A 461 7.81 17.35 -17.97
N ALA A 462 6.55 17.08 -18.31
CA ALA A 462 5.36 17.40 -17.51
C ALA A 462 5.31 16.67 -16.15
N GLY A 463 5.98 15.53 -16.00
CA GLY A 463 5.98 14.76 -14.77
C GLY A 463 6.48 13.32 -14.96
N PRO A 464 6.56 12.53 -13.89
CA PRO A 464 6.87 11.11 -14.01
C PRO A 464 5.71 10.40 -14.71
N ARG A 465 6.03 9.57 -15.71
CA ARG A 465 5.05 8.71 -16.40
C ARG A 465 5.03 7.33 -15.76
N VAL A 466 3.84 6.82 -15.46
CA VAL A 466 3.60 5.44 -14.99
C VAL A 466 2.71 4.71 -15.97
N SER A 467 3.06 3.46 -16.29
CA SER A 467 2.18 2.57 -17.05
C SER A 467 2.34 1.12 -16.62
N VAL A 468 1.23 0.37 -16.62
CA VAL A 468 1.18 -1.05 -16.27
C VAL A 468 0.81 -1.84 -17.52
N ALA A 469 1.74 -2.66 -18.01
CA ALA A 469 1.55 -3.47 -19.21
C ALA A 469 1.36 -4.93 -18.81
N CYS A 470 0.21 -5.51 -19.21
CA CYS A 470 -0.11 -6.92 -19.03
C CYS A 470 0.03 -7.64 -20.37
N PHE A 471 1.06 -8.47 -20.51
CA PHE A 471 1.41 -9.20 -21.72
C PHE A 471 0.93 -10.65 -21.63
N THR A 472 0.44 -11.18 -22.74
CA THR A 472 0.25 -12.62 -22.92
C THR A 472 1.37 -13.21 -23.77
N SER A 473 2.22 -14.00 -23.14
CA SER A 473 3.24 -14.82 -23.81
C SER A 473 3.67 -15.93 -22.86
N HIS A 474 4.07 -17.08 -23.40
CA HIS A 474 4.51 -18.22 -22.59
C HIS A 474 5.77 -18.84 -23.19
N SER A 475 6.94 -18.50 -22.64
CA SER A 475 8.23 -19.08 -23.07
C SER A 475 8.29 -20.59 -22.85
N ASP A 476 7.57 -21.12 -21.86
CA ASP A 476 7.67 -22.53 -21.48
C ASP A 476 6.73 -23.44 -22.31
N SER A 477 5.97 -22.85 -23.24
CA SER A 477 5.12 -23.61 -24.16
C SER A 477 5.99 -24.46 -25.10
N THR A 478 5.66 -25.75 -25.19
CA THR A 478 6.25 -26.67 -26.18
C THR A 478 5.52 -26.64 -27.52
N ARG A 479 4.49 -25.80 -27.65
CA ARG A 479 3.70 -25.64 -28.86
C ARG A 479 4.46 -24.84 -29.91
N MET A 480 4.41 -25.33 -31.15
CA MET A 480 4.83 -24.58 -32.32
C MET A 480 3.73 -23.60 -32.74
N TYR A 481 4.08 -22.33 -32.85
CA TYR A 481 3.21 -21.27 -33.34
C TYR A 481 3.60 -20.88 -34.77
N GLY A 482 2.60 -20.76 -35.63
CA GLY A 482 2.73 -20.39 -37.04
C GLY A 482 1.34 -20.13 -37.64
N PRO A 483 1.24 -19.84 -38.95
CA PRO A 483 -0.02 -19.50 -39.58
C PRO A 483 -1.12 -20.54 -39.33
N ILE A 484 -2.26 -20.10 -38.82
CA ILE A 484 -3.43 -20.95 -38.52
C ILE A 484 -3.91 -21.59 -39.82
N LYS A 485 -4.00 -22.91 -39.85
CA LYS A 485 -4.27 -23.70 -41.07
C LYS A 485 -5.60 -23.35 -41.71
N GLU A 486 -6.62 -23.08 -40.89
CA GLU A 486 -7.95 -22.68 -41.30
C GLU A 486 -8.00 -21.30 -41.98
N LEU A 487 -6.94 -20.49 -41.86
CA LEU A 487 -6.82 -19.20 -42.53
C LEU A 487 -6.10 -19.29 -43.88
N LEU A 488 -5.49 -20.44 -44.20
CA LEU A 488 -4.71 -20.65 -45.41
C LEU A 488 -5.55 -21.26 -46.53
N TYR A 489 -5.30 -20.80 -47.75
CA TYR A 489 -5.91 -21.30 -48.99
C TYR A 489 -4.98 -20.91 -50.16
N ASP A 490 -5.29 -21.35 -51.38
CA ASP A 490 -4.38 -21.23 -52.53
C ASP A 490 -3.87 -19.79 -52.79
N GLU A 491 -4.71 -18.77 -52.54
CA GLU A 491 -4.36 -17.36 -52.71
C GLU A 491 -3.80 -16.70 -51.42
N CYS A 492 -3.80 -17.43 -50.29
CA CYS A 492 -3.25 -16.99 -49.01
C CYS A 492 -2.27 -18.05 -48.45
N PRO A 493 -1.07 -18.17 -49.04
CA PRO A 493 -0.05 -19.09 -48.55
C PRO A 493 0.49 -18.67 -47.17
N PRO A 494 1.11 -19.58 -46.42
CA PRO A 494 1.75 -19.24 -45.16
C PRO A 494 2.87 -18.22 -45.40
N LEU A 495 2.84 -17.13 -44.63
CA LEU A 495 3.87 -16.08 -44.69
C LEU A 495 5.00 -16.33 -43.70
N TYR A 496 4.78 -17.15 -42.68
CA TYR A 496 5.72 -17.37 -41.59
C TYR A 496 5.99 -18.86 -41.37
N ARG A 497 7.22 -19.18 -40.95
CA ARG A 497 7.57 -20.54 -40.50
C ARG A 497 7.04 -20.78 -39.09
N GLU A 498 6.71 -22.03 -38.79
CA GLU A 498 6.38 -22.43 -37.42
C GLU A 498 7.60 -22.30 -36.49
N THR A 499 7.40 -21.80 -35.27
CA THR A 499 8.47 -21.61 -34.27
C THR A 499 7.97 -21.78 -32.84
N LEU A 500 8.87 -22.11 -31.91
CA LEU A 500 8.53 -22.08 -30.48
C LEU A 500 8.53 -20.64 -29.98
N ALA A 501 7.62 -20.33 -29.05
CA ALA A 501 7.56 -19.00 -28.43
C ALA A 501 8.91 -18.60 -27.79
N LYS A 502 9.58 -19.52 -27.08
CA LYS A 502 10.92 -19.26 -26.52
C LYS A 502 11.98 -18.94 -27.58
N ASP A 503 11.93 -19.57 -28.74
CA ASP A 503 12.94 -19.40 -29.78
C ASP A 503 12.74 -18.03 -30.45
N TYR A 504 11.48 -17.65 -30.69
CA TYR A 504 11.13 -16.31 -31.14
C TYR A 504 11.57 -15.23 -30.14
N ILE A 505 11.22 -15.39 -28.87
CA ILE A 505 11.55 -14.44 -27.80
C ILE A 505 13.07 -14.32 -27.63
N ALA A 506 13.80 -15.44 -27.64
CA ALA A 506 15.26 -15.43 -27.58
C ALA A 506 15.89 -14.72 -28.79
N HIS A 507 15.38 -14.97 -30.00
CA HIS A 507 15.84 -14.28 -31.20
C HIS A 507 15.57 -12.78 -31.12
N TYR A 508 14.37 -12.38 -30.71
CA TYR A 508 13.99 -10.99 -30.51
C TYR A 508 14.97 -10.24 -29.60
N TYR A 509 15.30 -10.82 -28.43
CA TYR A 509 16.29 -10.22 -27.53
C TYR A 509 17.71 -10.18 -28.12
N SER A 510 18.07 -11.13 -28.99
CA SER A 510 19.37 -11.13 -29.67
C SER A 510 19.48 -10.07 -30.76
N VAL A 511 18.37 -9.76 -31.45
CA VAL A 511 18.28 -8.67 -32.44
C VAL A 511 18.32 -7.30 -31.75
N GLY A 512 17.74 -7.21 -30.55
CA GLY A 512 17.63 -5.97 -29.78
C GLY A 512 16.55 -5.03 -30.31
N LEU A 513 16.28 -3.96 -29.56
CA LEU A 513 15.30 -2.94 -29.95
C LEU A 513 15.88 -1.98 -31.00
N GLY A 514 15.09 -1.54 -31.99
CA GLY A 514 15.55 -0.66 -33.05
C GLY A 514 14.79 -0.80 -34.37
N ARG A 515 15.46 -0.49 -35.50
CA ARG A 515 14.80 -0.37 -36.82
C ARG A 515 14.40 -1.70 -37.48
N LYS A 516 14.90 -2.85 -37.01
CA LYS A 516 14.63 -4.16 -37.62
C LYS A 516 13.64 -4.94 -36.77
N LYS A 517 12.48 -5.32 -37.33
CA LYS A 517 11.58 -6.24 -36.63
C LYS A 517 12.12 -7.67 -36.66
N ALA A 518 12.22 -8.28 -35.49
CA ALA A 518 12.63 -9.68 -35.35
C ALA A 518 11.71 -10.64 -36.11
N ILE A 519 10.40 -10.35 -36.18
CA ILE A 519 9.41 -11.19 -36.86
C ILE A 519 9.70 -11.40 -38.35
N TYR A 520 10.36 -10.45 -39.02
CA TYR A 520 10.68 -10.59 -40.45
C TYR A 520 11.71 -11.68 -40.73
N ASP A 521 12.53 -12.06 -39.75
CA ASP A 521 13.48 -13.17 -39.88
C ASP A 521 12.81 -14.55 -39.84
N PHE A 522 11.51 -14.59 -39.53
CA PHE A 522 10.66 -15.79 -39.52
C PHE A 522 9.71 -15.85 -40.72
N ARG A 523 9.75 -14.86 -41.62
CA ARG A 523 8.96 -14.87 -42.86
C ARG A 523 9.54 -15.90 -43.86
N LEU A 524 8.67 -16.54 -44.66
CA LEU A 524 9.03 -17.56 -45.66
C LEU A 524 9.48 -16.96 -47.00
#